data_AF-A0A9E8SCV8-F1
#
_entry.id   AF-A0A9E8SCV8-F1
#
_cell.length_a   1.000
_cell.length_b   1.000
_cell.length_c   1.000
_cell.angle_alpha   90.00
_cell.angle_beta   90.00
_cell.angle_gamma   90.00
#
_symmetry.space_group_name_H-M   'P 1'
#
loop_
_entity.id
_entity.type
_entity.pdbx_description
1 polymer ?
#
loop_
_entity_poly.entity_id
_entity_poly.type
_entity_poly.pdbx_seq_one_letter_code
_entity_poly.pdbx_strand_id
1 'polypeptide(L)'
;MKKILILVAFAIGFAVNAQDKLNEGVLVSKQTITSKNEQVQAQLAMMGDMVSETYFKGSKSRAEMSNPMTGDITTISDGDSKEVRVLMDNPQAGKMYNTKSINDAELASKEIIVTKGEESKTILDYNCQQYFVTIKDGDNEMNIELFVTDKIQAFSADSSLYKDKIEGFPLYSSMDINQNGMDMTVTSQVTAIRKEGVSDDKFVMVPPSGYTKIEGQ
;
A
#
# COMPACT_ATOMS: atom_id res chain seq x y z
N MET A 1 24.13 -6.26 62.38
CA MET A 1 22.68 -6.16 62.09
C MET A 1 22.51 -5.40 60.78
N LYS A 2 21.52 -5.81 59.99
CA LYS A 2 21.47 -5.82 58.52
C LYS A 2 21.51 -4.43 57.87
N LYS A 3 22.41 -4.26 56.89
CA LYS A 3 22.30 -3.22 55.86
C LYS A 3 21.32 -3.72 54.81
N ILE A 4 20.19 -3.03 54.62
CA ILE A 4 19.27 -3.28 53.52
C ILE A 4 19.41 -2.08 52.57
N LEU A 5 20.23 -2.26 51.54
CA LEU A 5 20.12 -1.51 50.29
C LEU A 5 19.13 -2.28 49.42
N ILE A 6 17.93 -1.74 49.22
CA ILE A 6 17.03 -2.21 48.16
C ILE A 6 17.24 -1.27 46.99
N LEU A 7 18.00 -1.76 46.01
CA LEU A 7 18.16 -1.15 44.71
C LEU A 7 17.12 -1.83 43.81
N VAL A 8 15.94 -1.22 43.67
CA VAL A 8 14.92 -1.69 42.71
C VAL A 8 15.43 -1.32 41.32
N ALA A 9 16.13 -2.26 40.68
CA ALA A 9 16.39 -2.20 39.25
C ALA A 9 15.05 -2.42 38.53
N PHE A 10 14.43 -1.33 38.10
CA PHE A 10 13.27 -1.37 37.20
C PHE A 10 13.79 -1.76 35.81
N ALA A 11 14.03 -3.06 35.62
CA ALA A 11 14.25 -3.63 34.31
C ALA A 11 12.91 -3.57 33.56
N ILE A 12 12.68 -2.47 32.84
CA ILE A 12 11.69 -2.45 31.77
C ILE A 12 12.25 -3.41 30.72
N GLY A 13 11.82 -4.67 30.81
CA GLY A 13 12.02 -5.62 29.75
C GLY A 13 11.32 -5.06 28.53
N PHE A 14 12.09 -4.50 27.60
CA PHE A 14 11.63 -4.38 26.23
C PHE A 14 11.36 -5.82 25.78
N ALA A 15 10.08 -6.19 25.76
CA ALA A 15 9.65 -7.37 25.02
C ALA A 15 9.98 -7.07 23.56
N VAL A 16 11.19 -7.46 23.14
CA VAL A 16 11.52 -7.60 21.74
C VAL A 16 10.65 -8.74 21.26
N ASN A 17 9.43 -8.42 20.85
CA ASN A 17 8.60 -9.35 20.13
C ASN A 17 9.36 -9.63 18.82
N ALA A 18 10.06 -10.75 18.76
CA ALA A 18 10.50 -11.36 17.52
C ALA A 18 9.22 -11.81 16.79
N GLN A 19 8.51 -10.85 16.20
CA GLN A 19 7.39 -11.14 15.32
C GLN A 19 7.95 -11.87 14.11
N ASP A 20 7.47 -13.08 13.86
CA ASP A 20 7.79 -13.83 12.66
C ASP A 20 7.37 -13.04 11.41
N LYS A 21 8.16 -13.14 10.34
CA LYS A 21 7.84 -12.50 9.06
C LYS A 21 6.54 -13.10 8.50
N LEU A 22 5.56 -12.24 8.25
CA LEU A 22 4.28 -12.58 7.64
C LEU A 22 4.40 -12.49 6.12
N ASN A 23 4.32 -13.65 5.45
CA ASN A 23 4.45 -13.77 3.98
C ASN A 23 3.13 -14.15 3.29
N GLU A 24 2.07 -14.33 4.07
CA GLU A 24 0.73 -14.68 3.61
C GLU A 24 -0.30 -14.07 4.56
N GLY A 25 -1.41 -13.56 4.01
CA GLY A 25 -2.50 -13.02 4.82
C GLY A 25 -3.41 -12.06 4.05
N VAL A 26 -4.27 -11.38 4.82
CA VAL A 26 -5.19 -10.37 4.32
C VAL A 26 -5.00 -9.06 5.09
N LEU A 27 -4.82 -7.97 4.36
CA LEU A 27 -4.71 -6.61 4.89
C LEU A 27 -6.01 -5.86 4.57
N VAL A 28 -6.55 -5.12 5.54
CA VAL A 28 -7.65 -4.19 5.31
C VAL A 28 -7.10 -2.78 5.42
N SER A 29 -7.21 -2.00 4.36
CA SER A 29 -6.72 -0.63 4.29
C SER A 29 -7.87 0.35 4.16
N LYS A 30 -7.72 1.50 4.82
CA LYS A 30 -8.61 2.63 4.71
C LYS A 30 -7.87 3.74 3.97
N GLN A 31 -8.46 4.24 2.90
CA GLN A 31 -7.95 5.36 2.12
C GLN A 31 -8.85 6.58 2.30
N THR A 32 -8.23 7.71 2.61
CA THR A 32 -8.89 9.00 2.76
C THR A 32 -8.25 9.96 1.76
N ILE A 33 -9.07 10.72 1.04
CA ILE A 33 -8.61 11.82 0.19
C ILE A 33 -9.08 13.11 0.83
N THR A 34 -8.15 14.05 1.02
CA THR A 34 -8.44 15.38 1.57
C THR A 34 -7.93 16.47 0.62
N SER A 35 -8.47 17.67 0.74
CA SER A 35 -7.99 18.85 0.02
C SER A 35 -8.01 20.06 0.94
N LYS A 36 -7.12 21.01 0.69
CA LYS A 36 -7.13 22.33 1.34
C LYS A 36 -8.20 23.25 0.74
N ASN A 37 -8.73 22.93 -0.44
CA ASN A 37 -9.83 23.67 -1.05
C ASN A 37 -11.15 23.21 -0.43
N GLU A 38 -11.89 24.12 0.23
CA GLU A 38 -13.12 23.80 0.97
C GLU A 38 -14.21 23.17 0.10
N GLN A 39 -14.40 23.65 -1.13
CA GLN A 39 -15.40 23.10 -2.04
C GLN A 39 -15.04 21.66 -2.46
N VAL A 40 -13.76 21.42 -2.76
CA VAL A 40 -13.27 20.08 -3.10
C VAL A 40 -13.35 19.17 -1.88
N GLN A 41 -12.95 19.64 -0.70
CA GLN A 41 -13.04 18.89 0.55
C GLN A 41 -14.47 18.48 0.88
N ALA A 42 -15.46 19.35 0.63
CA ALA A 42 -16.87 19.01 0.83
C ALA A 42 -17.30 17.86 -0.11
N GLN A 43 -16.85 17.86 -1.36
CA GLN A 43 -17.13 16.77 -2.31
C GLN A 43 -16.45 15.45 -1.88
N LEU A 44 -15.19 15.52 -1.46
CA LEU A 44 -14.44 14.36 -0.98
C LEU A 44 -15.04 13.79 0.31
N ALA A 45 -15.51 14.65 1.21
CA ALA A 45 -16.20 14.22 2.43
C ALA A 45 -17.51 13.48 2.15
N MET A 46 -18.23 13.85 1.08
CA MET A 46 -19.41 13.10 0.63
C MET A 46 -19.05 11.74 0.02
N MET A 47 -17.87 11.61 -0.60
CA MET A 47 -17.36 10.31 -1.08
C MET A 47 -17.01 9.37 0.09
N GLY A 48 -16.49 9.93 1.17
CA GLY A 48 -16.12 9.19 2.38
C GLY A 48 -14.81 8.42 2.24
N ASP A 49 -14.51 7.63 3.27
CA ASP A 49 -13.33 6.75 3.29
C ASP A 49 -13.57 5.55 2.36
N MET A 50 -12.56 5.20 1.57
CA MET A 50 -12.56 3.98 0.76
C MET A 50 -11.89 2.85 1.53
N VAL A 51 -12.47 1.66 1.49
CA VAL A 51 -11.90 0.47 2.12
C VAL A 51 -11.45 -0.50 1.03
N SER A 52 -10.24 -1.03 1.19
CA SER A 52 -9.73 -2.09 0.33
C SER A 52 -9.28 -3.30 1.15
N GLU A 53 -9.46 -4.49 0.58
CA GLU A 53 -8.88 -5.73 1.09
C GLU A 53 -7.75 -6.18 0.16
N THR A 54 -6.57 -6.44 0.71
CA THR A 54 -5.41 -6.93 -0.02
C THR A 54 -5.03 -8.32 0.48
N TYR A 55 -5.23 -9.30 -0.38
CA TYR A 55 -4.79 -10.68 -0.20
C TYR A 55 -3.36 -10.79 -0.72
N PHE A 56 -2.45 -11.37 0.05
CA PHE A 56 -1.06 -11.57 -0.38
C PHE A 56 -0.55 -12.94 0.00
N LYS A 57 0.31 -13.50 -0.85
CA LYS A 57 0.97 -14.79 -0.65
C LYS A 57 2.26 -14.83 -1.47
N GLY A 58 3.40 -14.79 -0.79
CA GLY A 58 4.71 -14.75 -1.44
C GLY A 58 4.84 -13.55 -2.39
N SER A 59 5.16 -13.83 -3.66
CA SER A 59 5.31 -12.83 -4.73
C SER A 59 3.99 -12.38 -5.37
N LYS A 60 2.82 -12.78 -4.83
CA LYS A 60 1.52 -12.49 -5.42
C LYS A 60 0.65 -11.66 -4.48
N SER A 61 -0.13 -10.76 -5.08
CA SER A 61 -1.16 -10.02 -4.35
C SER A 61 -2.41 -9.76 -5.19
N ARG A 62 -3.53 -9.56 -4.49
CA ARG A 62 -4.80 -9.13 -5.04
C ARG A 62 -5.38 -8.07 -4.12
N ALA A 63 -5.53 -6.84 -4.62
CA ALA A 63 -6.23 -5.77 -3.93
C ALA A 63 -7.62 -5.61 -4.53
N GLU A 64 -8.65 -5.59 -3.68
CA GLU A 64 -10.05 -5.37 -4.04
C GLU A 64 -10.54 -4.10 -3.36
N MET A 65 -11.15 -3.19 -4.11
CA MET A 65 -11.73 -1.96 -3.61
C MET A 65 -13.05 -1.70 -4.31
N SER A 66 -14.07 -1.29 -3.55
CA SER A 66 -15.35 -0.85 -4.10
C SER A 66 -15.49 0.66 -3.89
N ASN A 67 -15.80 1.39 -4.96
CA ASN A 67 -16.06 2.82 -4.91
C ASN A 67 -17.42 3.12 -5.56
N PRO A 68 -18.36 3.80 -4.87
CA PRO A 68 -19.68 4.13 -5.41
C PRO A 68 -19.66 4.89 -6.74
N MET A 69 -18.61 5.67 -7.01
CA MET A 69 -18.48 6.46 -8.24
C MET A 69 -17.76 5.71 -9.37
N THR A 70 -16.64 5.05 -9.07
CA THR A 70 -15.81 4.40 -10.11
C THR A 70 -16.13 2.92 -10.32
N GLY A 71 -16.95 2.34 -9.44
CA GLY A 71 -17.26 0.91 -9.42
C GLY A 71 -16.22 0.08 -8.68
N ASP A 72 -16.27 -1.23 -8.90
CA ASP A 72 -15.34 -2.17 -8.26
C ASP A 72 -14.03 -2.23 -9.04
N ILE A 73 -12.92 -2.14 -8.33
CA ILE A 73 -11.57 -2.24 -8.87
C ILE A 73 -10.87 -3.41 -8.21
N THR A 74 -10.33 -4.32 -9.01
CA THR A 74 -9.47 -5.39 -8.55
C THR A 74 -8.12 -5.30 -9.24
N THR A 75 -7.04 -5.24 -8.46
CA THR A 75 -5.67 -5.28 -8.96
C THR A 75 -5.01 -6.58 -8.55
N ILE A 76 -4.54 -7.38 -9.51
CA ILE A 76 -3.82 -8.64 -9.28
C ILE A 76 -2.38 -8.41 -9.73
N SER A 77 -1.40 -8.68 -8.87
CA SER A 77 0.03 -8.60 -9.18
C SER A 77 0.67 -9.97 -9.01
N ASP A 78 1.45 -10.39 -10.00
CA ASP A 78 2.28 -11.59 -9.94
C ASP A 78 3.75 -11.20 -10.18
N GLY A 79 4.55 -11.26 -9.12
CA GLY A 79 5.96 -10.92 -9.16
C GLY A 79 6.84 -11.95 -9.87
N ASP A 80 6.35 -13.18 -10.07
CA ASP A 80 7.08 -14.22 -10.80
C ASP A 80 6.96 -14.00 -12.31
N SER A 81 5.76 -13.66 -12.81
CA SER A 81 5.55 -13.28 -14.21
C SER A 81 5.86 -11.82 -14.51
N LYS A 82 6.07 -10.99 -13.47
CA LYS A 82 6.19 -9.53 -13.56
C LYS A 82 5.00 -8.90 -14.27
N GLU A 83 3.78 -9.30 -13.90
CA GLU A 83 2.56 -8.77 -14.50
C GLU A 83 1.64 -8.17 -13.46
N VAL A 84 0.96 -7.10 -13.86
CA VAL A 84 -0.10 -6.45 -13.09
C VAL A 84 -1.34 -6.41 -13.97
N ARG A 85 -2.44 -6.94 -13.45
CA ARG A 85 -3.76 -6.81 -14.04
C ARG A 85 -4.64 -5.90 -13.20
N VAL A 86 -5.30 -4.97 -13.88
CA VAL A 86 -6.38 -4.18 -13.30
C VAL A 86 -7.68 -4.60 -13.96
N LEU A 87 -8.65 -5.00 -13.15
CA LEU A 87 -10.04 -5.26 -13.51
C LEU A 87 -10.87 -4.10 -12.96
N MET A 88 -11.78 -3.57 -13.76
CA MET A 88 -12.70 -2.51 -13.37
C MET A 88 -14.11 -2.90 -13.79
N ASP A 89 -15.06 -2.87 -12.87
CA ASP A 89 -16.49 -3.01 -13.13
C ASP A 89 -17.17 -1.67 -12.85
N ASN A 90 -17.20 -0.81 -13.87
CA ASN A 90 -17.74 0.53 -13.75
C ASN A 90 -19.24 0.53 -14.12
N PRO A 91 -20.14 1.08 -13.29
CA PRO A 91 -21.57 1.10 -13.60
C PRO A 91 -21.96 1.80 -14.91
N GLN A 92 -21.13 2.73 -15.40
CA GLN A 92 -21.36 3.52 -16.62
C GLN A 92 -20.57 2.97 -17.82
N ALA A 93 -19.31 2.60 -17.62
CA ALA A 93 -18.40 2.16 -18.69
C ALA A 93 -18.35 0.63 -18.88
N GLY A 94 -19.00 -0.14 -18.00
CA GLY A 94 -19.01 -1.59 -18.02
C GLY A 94 -17.72 -2.23 -17.48
N LYS A 95 -17.55 -3.52 -17.80
CA LYS A 95 -16.44 -4.36 -17.33
C LYS A 95 -15.23 -4.26 -18.24
N MET A 96 -14.13 -3.77 -17.71
CA MET A 96 -12.90 -3.50 -18.44
C MET A 96 -11.68 -4.10 -17.75
N TYR A 97 -10.69 -4.51 -18.52
CA TYR A 97 -9.40 -4.92 -17.95
C TYR A 97 -8.21 -4.42 -18.76
N ASN A 98 -7.10 -4.21 -18.06
CA ASN A 98 -5.79 -4.03 -18.66
C ASN A 98 -4.78 -4.96 -17.95
N THR A 99 -3.81 -5.47 -18.70
CA THR A 99 -2.66 -6.19 -18.17
C THR A 99 -1.40 -5.47 -18.63
N LYS A 100 -0.57 -5.05 -17.69
CA LYS A 100 0.72 -4.42 -17.95
C LYS A 100 1.81 -5.32 -17.40
N SER A 101 2.90 -5.45 -18.13
CA SER A 101 4.14 -6.00 -17.56
C SER A 101 4.79 -4.94 -16.70
N ILE A 102 5.31 -5.33 -15.54
CA ILE A 102 6.20 -4.52 -14.72
C ILE A 102 7.51 -4.44 -15.51
N ASN A 103 7.64 -3.40 -16.32
CA ASN A 103 8.80 -3.20 -17.18
C ASN A 103 9.92 -2.52 -16.37
N ASP A 104 10.99 -3.26 -16.11
CA ASP A 104 12.18 -2.73 -15.43
C ASP A 104 12.74 -1.48 -16.15
N ALA A 105 12.55 -1.34 -17.47
CA ALA A 105 12.99 -0.17 -18.22
C ALA A 105 12.18 1.11 -17.94
N GLU A 106 10.86 1.00 -17.74
CA GLU A 106 10.00 2.13 -17.33
C GLU A 106 10.22 2.49 -15.85
N LEU A 107 10.61 1.52 -15.03
CA LEU A 107 11.05 1.79 -13.65
C LEU A 107 12.43 2.45 -13.64
N ALA A 108 13.35 2.04 -14.52
CA ALA A 108 14.71 2.57 -14.61
C ALA A 108 14.78 4.01 -15.16
N SER A 109 13.76 4.46 -15.91
CA SER A 109 13.69 5.84 -16.37
C SER A 109 13.29 6.83 -15.28
N LYS A 110 12.81 6.35 -14.11
CA LYS A 110 12.38 7.19 -12.99
C LYS A 110 13.51 7.35 -11.99
N GLU A 111 13.78 8.59 -11.58
CA GLU A 111 14.69 8.83 -10.46
C GLU A 111 13.93 8.63 -9.16
N ILE A 112 14.33 7.65 -8.36
CA ILE A 112 13.70 7.34 -7.07
C ILE A 112 14.70 7.65 -5.95
N ILE A 113 14.39 8.63 -5.12
CA ILE A 113 15.19 9.01 -3.95
C ILE A 113 14.46 8.52 -2.71
N VAL A 114 15.16 7.80 -1.84
CA VAL A 114 14.60 7.31 -0.57
C VAL A 114 15.43 7.87 0.58
N THR A 115 14.75 8.56 1.50
CA THR A 115 15.37 9.11 2.71
C THR A 115 14.69 8.51 3.93
N LYS A 116 15.48 7.95 4.85
CA LYS A 116 14.96 7.46 6.13
C LYS A 116 14.60 8.65 7.02
N GLY A 117 13.38 8.67 7.55
CA GLY A 117 12.93 9.67 8.52
C GLY A 117 13.41 9.37 9.94
N GLU A 118 13.19 10.32 10.85
CA GLU A 118 13.54 10.18 12.27
C GLU A 118 12.40 9.55 13.09
N GLU A 119 11.17 9.58 12.56
CA GLU A 119 10.02 9.07 13.28
C GLU A 119 9.86 7.55 13.19
N SER A 120 9.29 7.00 14.26
CA SER A 120 8.76 5.63 14.28
C SER A 120 7.41 5.65 14.99
N LYS A 121 6.51 4.77 14.56
CA LYS A 121 5.21 4.61 15.23
C LYS A 121 4.75 3.17 15.15
N THR A 122 3.95 2.76 16.13
CA THR A 122 3.33 1.43 16.14
C THR A 122 1.96 1.48 15.46
N ILE A 123 1.72 0.60 14.49
CA ILE A 123 0.44 0.44 13.78
C ILE A 123 0.01 -1.03 13.92
N LEU A 124 -1.14 -1.30 14.53
CA LEU A 124 -1.68 -2.67 14.73
C LEU A 124 -0.65 -3.66 15.33
N ASP A 125 0.14 -3.19 16.30
CA ASP A 125 1.24 -3.92 16.97
C ASP A 125 2.53 -4.09 16.15
N TYR A 126 2.64 -3.48 14.97
CA TYR A 126 3.85 -3.45 14.17
C TYR A 126 4.61 -2.15 14.36
N ASN A 127 5.89 -2.25 14.71
CA ASN A 127 6.78 -1.08 14.71
C ASN A 127 7.11 -0.71 13.27
N CYS A 128 6.80 0.55 12.92
CA CYS A 128 7.03 1.09 11.60
C CYS A 128 8.07 2.21 11.64
N GLN A 129 8.99 2.17 10.69
CA GLN A 129 9.97 3.21 10.44
C GLN A 129 9.47 4.16 9.35
N GLN A 130 9.62 5.47 9.56
CA GLN A 130 9.29 6.49 8.57
C GLN A 130 10.31 6.50 7.42
N TYR A 131 9.82 6.64 6.19
CA TYR A 131 10.60 6.90 4.98
C TYR A 131 9.91 7.98 4.15
N PHE A 132 10.72 8.80 3.48
CA PHE A 132 10.28 9.72 2.44
C PHE A 132 10.80 9.22 1.10
N VAL A 133 9.89 9.06 0.14
CA VAL A 133 10.19 8.62 -1.22
C VAL A 133 9.84 9.73 -2.18
N THR A 134 10.81 10.18 -2.96
CA THR A 134 10.62 11.12 -4.06
C THR A 134 10.78 10.35 -5.37
N ILE A 135 9.76 10.39 -6.22
CA ILE A 135 9.77 9.80 -7.56
C ILE A 135 9.73 10.94 -8.57
N LYS A 136 10.75 11.04 -9.41
CA LYS A 136 10.79 12.01 -10.53
C LYS A 136 10.62 11.29 -11.86
N ASP A 137 9.70 11.81 -12.66
CA ASP A 137 9.33 11.30 -13.96
C ASP A 137 9.20 12.49 -14.93
N GLY A 138 10.32 12.84 -15.57
CA GLY A 138 10.46 14.09 -16.32
C GLY A 138 10.32 15.31 -15.39
N ASP A 139 9.40 16.21 -15.71
CA ASP A 139 9.10 17.40 -14.90
C ASP A 139 8.15 17.13 -13.73
N ASN A 140 7.61 15.91 -13.62
CA ASN A 140 6.72 15.54 -12.54
C ASN A 140 7.52 15.01 -11.35
N GLU A 141 7.25 15.56 -10.16
CA GLU A 141 7.80 15.08 -8.90
C GLU A 141 6.66 14.65 -7.97
N MET A 142 6.76 13.43 -7.45
CA MET A 142 5.83 12.88 -6.47
C MET A 142 6.58 12.61 -5.17
N ASN A 143 6.05 13.13 -4.07
CA ASN A 143 6.59 12.92 -2.73
C ASN A 143 5.63 12.05 -1.91
N ILE A 144 6.16 10.99 -1.34
CA ILE A 144 5.41 9.98 -0.60
C ILE A 144 6.07 9.81 0.77
N GLU A 145 5.30 10.01 1.83
CA GLU A 145 5.66 9.59 3.18
C GLU A 145 5.14 8.16 3.41
N LEU A 146 5.98 7.29 3.95
CA LEU A 146 5.66 5.91 4.28
C LEU A 146 6.01 5.62 5.75
N PHE A 147 5.20 4.79 6.41
CA PHE A 147 5.61 4.09 7.64
C PHE A 147 5.61 2.59 7.38
N VAL A 148 6.81 2.00 7.39
CA VAL A 148 7.08 0.66 6.88
C VAL A 148 7.51 -0.29 7.98
N THR A 149 6.99 -1.52 7.96
CA THR A 149 7.44 -2.60 8.85
C THR A 149 8.17 -3.70 8.06
N ASP A 150 9.28 -4.19 8.61
CA ASP A 150 10.07 -5.29 8.05
C ASP A 150 9.46 -6.68 8.31
N LYS A 151 8.38 -6.73 9.10
CA LYS A 151 7.71 -7.97 9.53
C LYS A 151 6.64 -8.47 8.57
N ILE A 152 6.30 -7.71 7.55
CA ILE A 152 5.35 -8.12 6.51
C ILE A 152 6.07 -8.07 5.17
N GLN A 153 6.05 -9.20 4.46
CA GLN A 153 6.54 -9.29 3.09
C GLN A 153 5.36 -9.59 2.18
N ALA A 154 4.76 -8.53 1.66
CA ALA A 154 3.73 -8.60 0.65
C ALA A 154 4.26 -7.94 -0.63
N PHE A 155 4.27 -8.69 -1.73
CA PHE A 155 4.59 -8.10 -3.04
C PHE A 155 3.39 -7.30 -3.56
N SER A 156 3.62 -6.08 -3.99
CA SER A 156 2.71 -5.27 -4.78
C SER A 156 3.47 -4.52 -5.88
N ALA A 157 2.74 -4.09 -6.91
CA ALA A 157 3.28 -3.17 -7.93
C ALA A 157 3.97 -1.96 -7.27
N ASP A 158 3.36 -1.38 -6.23
CA ASP A 158 3.92 -0.23 -5.51
C ASP A 158 5.21 -0.58 -4.77
N SER A 159 5.24 -1.73 -4.08
CA SER A 159 6.46 -2.18 -3.39
C SER A 159 7.62 -2.45 -4.36
N SER A 160 7.30 -2.81 -5.62
CA SER A 160 8.31 -3.08 -6.65
C SER A 160 9.08 -1.83 -7.08
N LEU A 161 8.47 -0.63 -6.95
CA LEU A 161 9.10 0.64 -7.30
C LEU A 161 10.34 0.93 -6.43
N TYR A 162 10.31 0.54 -5.16
CA TYR A 162 11.36 0.87 -4.18
C TYR A 162 11.91 -0.36 -3.45
N LYS A 163 11.67 -1.57 -3.96
CA LYS A 163 11.99 -2.85 -3.29
C LYS A 163 13.46 -2.98 -2.87
N ASP A 164 14.39 -2.44 -3.66
CA ASP A 164 15.82 -2.49 -3.34
C ASP A 164 16.28 -1.39 -2.36
N LYS A 165 15.39 -0.45 -2.03
CA LYS A 165 15.69 0.73 -1.18
C LYS A 165 14.95 0.72 0.15
N ILE A 166 13.84 -0.01 0.25
CA ILE A 166 13.01 -0.14 1.45
C ILE A 166 12.68 -1.62 1.66
N GLU A 167 13.13 -2.20 2.77
CA GLU A 167 12.72 -3.54 3.19
C GLU A 167 11.39 -3.48 3.93
N GLY A 168 10.42 -4.30 3.51
CA GLY A 168 9.16 -4.50 4.22
C GLY A 168 7.94 -3.97 3.47
N PHE A 169 6.85 -3.74 4.22
CA PHE A 169 5.57 -3.30 3.68
C PHE A 169 5.06 -2.03 4.38
N PRO A 170 4.58 -1.02 3.66
CA PRO A 170 4.02 0.19 4.25
C PRO A 170 2.67 -0.09 4.91
N LEU A 171 2.54 0.19 6.21
CA LEU A 171 1.26 0.17 6.92
C LEU A 171 0.54 1.53 6.92
N TYR A 172 1.25 2.56 6.48
CA TYR A 172 0.71 3.88 6.23
C TYR A 172 1.45 4.51 5.06
N SER A 173 0.73 5.24 4.22
CA SER A 173 1.30 6.15 3.24
C SER A 173 0.52 7.46 3.19
N SER A 174 1.21 8.54 2.87
CA SER A 174 0.62 9.84 2.55
C SER A 174 1.34 10.42 1.35
N MET A 175 0.57 10.85 0.35
CA MET A 175 1.12 11.51 -0.83
C MET A 175 0.27 12.70 -1.22
N ASP A 176 0.93 13.78 -1.59
CA ASP A 176 0.27 14.94 -2.19
C ASP A 176 0.23 14.76 -3.71
N ILE A 177 -0.95 14.96 -4.28
CA ILE A 177 -1.19 14.88 -5.71
C ILE A 177 -1.82 16.20 -6.19
N ASN A 178 -1.36 16.69 -7.34
CA ASN A 178 -2.05 17.72 -8.08
C ASN A 178 -2.67 17.08 -9.31
N GLN A 179 -4.00 17.01 -9.37
CA GLN A 179 -4.72 16.57 -10.56
C GLN A 179 -5.56 17.71 -11.10
N ASN A 180 -5.29 18.13 -12.34
CA ASN A 180 -5.99 19.23 -13.03
C ASN A 180 -6.05 20.53 -12.19
N GLY A 181 -4.96 20.86 -11.48
CA GLY A 181 -4.90 22.05 -10.63
C GLY A 181 -5.57 21.89 -9.25
N MET A 182 -6.05 20.70 -8.91
CA MET A 182 -6.60 20.40 -7.59
C MET A 182 -5.55 19.70 -6.74
N ASP A 183 -5.10 20.38 -5.69
CA ASP A 183 -4.24 19.80 -4.65
C ASP A 183 -5.05 18.91 -3.73
N MET A 184 -4.63 17.64 -3.64
CA MET A 184 -5.23 16.66 -2.75
C MET A 184 -4.13 15.89 -2.02
N THR A 185 -4.42 15.46 -0.80
CA THR A 185 -3.59 14.52 -0.06
C THR A 185 -4.32 13.19 0.02
N VAL A 186 -3.69 12.14 -0.47
CA VAL A 186 -4.17 10.76 -0.38
C VAL A 186 -3.44 10.08 0.76
N THR A 187 -4.19 9.66 1.78
CA THR A 187 -3.67 8.89 2.92
C THR A 187 -4.21 7.47 2.84
N SER A 188 -3.34 6.48 2.97
CA SER A 188 -3.72 5.07 3.14
C SER A 188 -3.21 4.56 4.48
N GLN A 189 -4.06 3.86 5.24
CA GLN A 189 -3.70 3.26 6.51
C GLN A 189 -4.26 1.85 6.62
N VAL A 190 -3.40 0.89 6.95
CA VAL A 190 -3.84 -0.47 7.29
C VAL A 190 -4.55 -0.43 8.64
N THR A 191 -5.79 -0.93 8.66
CA THR A 191 -6.70 -0.94 9.82
C THR A 191 -6.95 -2.34 10.37
N ALA A 192 -6.67 -3.40 9.61
CA ALA A 192 -6.64 -4.77 10.12
C ALA A 192 -5.64 -5.64 9.36
N ILE A 193 -5.08 -6.64 10.04
CA ILE A 193 -4.18 -7.66 9.49
C ILE A 193 -4.70 -9.02 9.95
N ARG A 194 -5.12 -9.86 9.01
CA ARG A 194 -5.60 -11.23 9.25
C ARG A 194 -4.52 -12.22 8.83
N LYS A 195 -4.02 -12.99 9.79
CA LYS A 195 -3.00 -14.04 9.58
C LYS A 195 -3.69 -15.35 9.17
N GLU A 196 -4.25 -15.35 7.97
CA GLU A 196 -5.00 -16.48 7.42
C GLU A 196 -4.42 -16.95 6.08
N GLY A 197 -4.63 -18.23 5.76
CA GLY A 197 -4.20 -18.77 4.48
C GLY A 197 -5.00 -18.18 3.32
N VAL A 198 -4.33 -17.90 2.22
CA VAL A 198 -4.91 -17.34 1.00
C VAL A 198 -4.87 -18.38 -0.11
N SER A 199 -6.02 -18.60 -0.73
CA SER A 199 -6.17 -19.54 -1.82
C SER A 199 -5.58 -19.00 -3.13
N ASP A 200 -4.96 -19.89 -3.91
CA ASP A 200 -4.23 -19.51 -5.13
C ASP A 200 -5.17 -19.01 -6.25
N ASP A 201 -6.46 -19.35 -6.18
CA ASP A 201 -7.51 -18.87 -7.09
C ASP A 201 -7.70 -17.34 -7.05
N LYS A 202 -7.29 -16.68 -5.97
CA LYS A 202 -7.29 -15.21 -5.87
C LYS A 202 -6.32 -14.57 -6.86
N PHE A 203 -5.24 -15.25 -7.24
CA PHE A 203 -4.15 -14.70 -8.05
C PHE A 203 -4.23 -15.10 -9.53
N VAL A 204 -5.41 -15.50 -10.02
CA VAL A 204 -5.59 -15.95 -11.40
C VAL A 204 -5.38 -14.80 -12.39
N MET A 205 -4.34 -14.92 -13.22
CA MET A 205 -4.00 -14.00 -14.30
C MET A 205 -4.73 -14.33 -15.62
N VAL A 206 -5.90 -14.97 -15.58
CA VAL A 206 -6.81 -15.12 -16.74
C VAL A 206 -7.99 -14.14 -16.62
N PRO A 207 -8.28 -13.30 -17.63
CA PRO A 207 -9.35 -12.31 -17.52
C PRO A 207 -10.70 -13.01 -17.31
N PRO A 208 -11.56 -12.54 -16.39
CA PRO A 208 -12.86 -13.14 -16.20
C PRO A 208 -13.75 -12.96 -17.44
N SER A 209 -14.70 -13.87 -17.63
CA SER A 209 -15.70 -13.75 -18.70
C SER A 209 -16.48 -12.43 -18.56
N GLY A 210 -16.77 -11.79 -19.70
CA GLY A 210 -17.51 -10.53 -19.77
C GLY A 210 -16.67 -9.27 -19.58
N TYR A 211 -15.36 -9.38 -19.34
CA TYR A 211 -14.45 -8.24 -19.32
C TYR A 211 -13.90 -7.92 -20.72
N THR A 212 -13.91 -6.65 -21.09
CA THR A 212 -13.33 -6.17 -22.36
C THR A 212 -11.94 -5.60 -22.14
N LYS A 213 -10.97 -5.96 -22.99
CA LYS A 213 -9.62 -5.42 -22.90
C LYS A 213 -9.64 -3.94 -23.29
N ILE A 214 -9.09 -3.08 -22.43
CA ILE A 214 -8.74 -1.71 -22.78
C ILE A 214 -7.23 -1.65 -22.96
N GLU A 215 -6.78 -1.31 -24.17
CA GLU A 215 -5.36 -1.06 -24.41
C GLU A 215 -5.01 0.27 -23.76
N GLY A 216 -4.02 0.26 -22.86
CA GLY A 216 -3.50 1.50 -22.29
C GLY A 216 -2.80 2.30 -23.39
N GLN A 217 -3.10 3.59 -23.48
CA GLN A 217 -2.14 4.55 -24.03
C GLN A 217 -0.88 4.59 -23.15
#